data_AF-N0E0U8-F1
#
_entry.id   AF-N0E0U8-F1
#
_cell.length_a   1.000
_cell.length_b   1.000
_cell.length_c   1.000
_cell.angle_alpha   90.00
_cell.angle_beta   90.00
_cell.angle_gamma   90.00
#
_symmetry.space_group_name_H-M   'P 1'
#
loop_
_entity.id
_entity.type
_entity.pdbx_description
1 polymer ?
#
loop_
_entity_poly.entity_id
_entity_poly.type
_entity_poly.pdbx_seq_one_letter_code
_entity_poly.pdbx_strand_id
1 'polypeptide(L)'
;MDAHWRLARHYGLANLLVFHKLTDLENVGDAGSANRALANSLLANAETRIVYRQETDQLGPTAAALGLTGTEQRLLPGLGTGQGLWRIKDRSFVVQHQLHPAELAAFDTTARMTGIQDHARASVN
;
A
#
# COMPACT_ATOMS: atom_id res chain seq x y z
N MET A 1 -9.19 -14.38 -10.63
CA MET A 1 -8.68 -13.36 -9.67
C MET A 1 -9.74 -13.00 -8.64
N ASP A 2 -10.92 -12.51 -9.04
CA ASP A 2 -12.02 -12.18 -8.10
C ASP A 2 -12.38 -13.32 -7.12
N ALA A 3 -12.53 -14.55 -7.62
CA ALA A 3 -12.84 -15.72 -6.79
C ALA A 3 -11.82 -15.98 -5.67
N HIS A 4 -10.52 -15.74 -5.91
CA HIS A 4 -9.48 -15.94 -4.88
C HIS A 4 -9.54 -14.88 -3.79
N TRP A 5 -10.05 -13.67 -4.10
CA TRP A 5 -10.29 -12.63 -3.11
C TRP A 5 -11.51 -12.95 -2.25
N ARG A 6 -12.61 -13.34 -2.90
CA ARG A 6 -13.86 -13.68 -2.20
C ARG A 6 -13.73 -14.94 -1.34
N LEU A 7 -12.93 -15.92 -1.77
CA LEU A 7 -12.71 -17.19 -1.07
C LEU A 7 -11.35 -17.25 -0.33
N ALA A 8 -10.67 -16.11 -0.15
CA ALA A 8 -9.33 -16.07 0.45
C ALA A 8 -9.26 -16.80 1.78
N ARG A 9 -10.25 -16.58 2.66
CA ARG A 9 -10.37 -17.23 3.97
C ARG A 9 -10.55 -18.75 3.84
N HIS A 10 -11.32 -19.21 2.86
CA HIS A 10 -11.55 -20.63 2.63
C HIS A 10 -10.27 -21.33 2.14
N TYR A 11 -9.48 -20.65 1.31
CA TYR A 11 -8.23 -21.16 0.78
C TYR A 11 -7.00 -20.89 1.67
N GLY A 12 -7.17 -20.23 2.83
CA GLY A 12 -6.05 -19.85 3.70
C GLY A 12 -5.09 -18.84 3.06
N LEU A 13 -5.57 -18.03 2.12
CA LEU A 13 -4.78 -17.02 1.41
C LEU A 13 -4.86 -15.66 2.09
N ALA A 14 -3.71 -14.98 2.17
CA ALA A 14 -3.63 -13.57 2.53
C ALA A 14 -3.28 -12.76 1.27
N ASN A 15 -4.28 -12.13 0.66
CA ASN A 15 -4.08 -11.34 -0.54
C ASN A 15 -3.69 -9.90 -0.20
N LEU A 16 -2.63 -9.38 -0.80
CA LEU A 16 -2.18 -8.00 -0.65
C LEU A 16 -2.20 -7.30 -2.00
N LEU A 17 -2.67 -6.05 -2.00
CA LEU A 17 -2.55 -5.13 -3.13
C LEU A 17 -1.65 -3.98 -2.70
N VAL A 18 -0.63 -3.70 -3.50
CA VAL A 18 0.34 -2.63 -3.23
C VAL A 18 0.40 -1.74 -4.46
N PHE A 19 0.18 -0.44 -4.26
CA PHE A 19 0.18 0.56 -5.31
C PHE A 19 1.08 1.74 -4.89
N HIS A 20 1.77 2.34 -5.85
CA HIS A 20 2.52 3.57 -5.61
C HIS A 20 1.63 4.81 -5.69
N LYS A 21 0.60 4.76 -6.55
CA LYS A 21 -0.47 5.76 -6.63
C LYS A 21 -1.78 5.07 -6.97
N LEU A 22 -2.89 5.53 -6.41
CA LEU A 22 -4.18 4.88 -6.63
C LEU A 22 -4.68 5.03 -8.07
N THR A 23 -4.23 6.09 -8.76
CA THR A 23 -4.48 6.31 -10.19
C THR A 23 -3.84 5.26 -11.09
N ASP A 24 -2.99 4.37 -10.59
CA ASP A 24 -2.51 3.21 -11.37
C ASP A 24 -3.65 2.23 -11.71
N LEU A 25 -4.68 2.14 -10.85
CA LEU A 25 -5.92 1.43 -11.20
C LEU A 25 -6.67 2.11 -12.35
N GLU A 26 -6.26 3.31 -12.74
CA GLU A 26 -6.78 3.98 -13.91
C GLU A 26 -6.16 3.57 -15.24
N ASN A 27 -5.13 2.73 -15.21
CA ASN A 27 -4.43 2.31 -16.42
C ASN A 27 -4.59 0.82 -16.73
N VAL A 28 -5.29 0.06 -15.89
CA VAL A 28 -5.50 -1.40 -16.07
C VAL A 28 -6.51 -1.77 -17.18
N GLY A 29 -7.16 -0.78 -17.78
CA GLY A 29 -8.08 -0.96 -18.91
C GLY A 29 -8.95 0.27 -19.14
N ASP A 30 -9.61 0.33 -20.29
CA ASP A 30 -10.44 1.46 -20.68
C ASP A 30 -11.57 1.73 -19.67
N ALA A 31 -12.05 2.98 -19.64
CA ALA A 31 -13.22 3.33 -18.86
C ALA A 31 -14.41 2.44 -19.24
N GLY A 32 -15.08 1.85 -18.24
CA GLY A 32 -16.19 0.92 -18.45
C GLY A 32 -15.78 -0.53 -18.82
N SER A 33 -14.49 -0.81 -18.97
CA SER A 33 -14.02 -2.18 -19.24
C SER A 33 -14.21 -3.12 -18.04
N ALA A 34 -14.28 -4.42 -18.31
CA ALA A 34 -14.34 -5.45 -17.28
C ALA A 34 -13.11 -5.41 -16.34
N ASN A 35 -11.93 -5.11 -16.89
CA ASN A 35 -10.70 -4.98 -16.10
C ASN A 35 -10.78 -3.80 -15.12
N ARG A 36 -11.35 -2.67 -15.55
CA ARG A 36 -11.60 -1.53 -14.68
C ARG A 36 -12.54 -1.88 -13.54
N ALA A 37 -13.66 -2.53 -13.86
CA ALA A 37 -14.65 -2.95 -12.87
C ALA A 37 -14.04 -3.92 -11.84
N LEU A 38 -13.20 -4.86 -12.30
CA LEU A 38 -12.50 -5.80 -11.43
C LEU A 38 -11.55 -5.08 -10.47
N ALA A 39 -10.71 -4.15 -10.95
CA ALA A 39 -9.75 -3.44 -10.12
C ALA A 39 -10.47 -2.60 -9.03
N ASN A 40 -11.56 -1.92 -9.39
CA ASN A 40 -12.39 -1.19 -8.44
C ASN A 40 -13.03 -2.12 -7.39
N SER A 41 -13.51 -3.30 -7.81
CA SER A 41 -14.09 -4.30 -6.91
C SER A 41 -13.05 -4.82 -5.90
N LEU A 42 -11.83 -5.09 -6.35
CA LEU A 42 -10.73 -5.53 -5.47
C LEU A 42 -10.40 -4.48 -4.40
N LEU A 43 -10.38 -3.19 -4.78
CA LEU A 43 -10.17 -2.09 -3.84
C LEU A 43 -11.31 -1.96 -2.81
N ALA A 44 -12.56 -2.14 -3.27
CA ALA A 44 -13.74 -2.11 -2.40
C ALA A 44 -13.73 -3.26 -1.38
N ASN A 45 -13.30 -4.45 -1.81
CA ASN A 45 -13.24 -5.67 -0.98
C ASN A 45 -12.09 -5.69 0.04
N ALA A 46 -11.14 -4.75 -0.03
CA ALA A 46 -10.05 -4.67 0.94
C ALA A 46 -10.57 -4.20 2.31
N GLU A 47 -10.75 -5.15 3.25
CA GLU A 47 -11.22 -4.85 4.62
C GLU A 47 -10.20 -4.07 5.46
N THR A 48 -8.91 -4.26 5.17
CA THR A 48 -7.80 -3.52 5.79
C THR A 48 -7.11 -2.70 4.73
N ARG A 49 -6.96 -1.40 4.99
CA ARG A 49 -6.26 -0.45 4.10
C ARG A 49 -5.16 0.24 4.89
N ILE A 50 -3.97 0.27 4.33
CA ILE A 50 -2.81 0.97 4.90
C ILE A 50 -2.45 2.08 3.93
N VAL A 51 -2.61 3.33 4.36
CA VAL A 51 -2.37 4.51 3.54
C VAL A 51 -1.20 5.28 4.12
N TYR A 52 -0.10 5.32 3.38
CA TYR A 52 1.07 6.13 3.73
C TYR A 52 0.86 7.58 3.33
N ARG A 53 1.83 8.44 3.68
CA ARG A 53 1.84 9.86 3.29
C ARG A 53 1.44 10.04 1.83
N GLN A 54 0.45 10.90 1.63
CA GLN A 54 -0.02 11.32 0.31
C GLN A 54 0.35 12.78 0.12
N GLU A 55 0.88 13.10 -1.06
CA GLU A 55 1.07 14.48 -1.47
C GLU A 55 -0.28 15.18 -1.66
N THR A 56 -0.31 16.49 -1.44
CA THR A 56 -1.56 17.28 -1.41
C THR A 56 -2.35 17.18 -2.72
N ASP A 57 -1.66 17.06 -3.85
CA ASP A 57 -2.24 16.94 -5.20
C ASP A 57 -2.91 15.58 -5.44
N GLN A 58 -2.46 14.51 -4.78
CA GLN A 58 -3.04 13.17 -4.88
C GLN A 58 -4.11 12.88 -3.83
N LEU A 59 -4.26 13.78 -2.85
CA LEU A 59 -5.13 13.57 -1.70
C LEU A 59 -6.61 13.44 -2.10
N GLY A 60 -7.09 14.27 -3.01
CA GLY A 60 -8.51 14.30 -3.42
C GLY A 60 -8.98 12.98 -4.05
N PRO A 61 -8.35 12.53 -5.15
CA PRO A 61 -8.70 11.26 -5.79
C PRO A 61 -8.57 10.07 -4.84
N THR A 62 -7.47 10.02 -4.08
CA THR A 62 -7.22 8.96 -3.09
C THR A 62 -8.28 8.96 -1.99
N ALA A 63 -8.68 10.14 -1.50
CA ALA A 63 -9.69 10.27 -0.48
C ALA A 63 -11.06 9.79 -0.95
N ALA A 64 -11.46 10.15 -2.17
CA ALA A 64 -12.73 9.71 -2.74
C ALA A 64 -12.76 8.19 -2.91
N ALA A 65 -11.73 7.61 -3.49
CA ALA A 65 -11.68 6.18 -3.78
C ALA A 65 -11.52 5.30 -2.52
N LEU A 66 -10.90 5.82 -1.45
CA LEU A 66 -10.74 5.10 -0.18
C LEU A 66 -11.78 5.50 0.88
N GLY A 67 -12.70 6.40 0.56
CA GLY A 67 -13.73 6.90 1.48
C GLY A 67 -13.15 7.58 2.71
N LEU A 68 -12.07 8.36 2.56
CA LEU A 68 -11.40 9.04 3.67
C LEU A 68 -12.23 10.21 4.19
N THR A 69 -12.37 10.29 5.51
CA THR A 69 -12.95 11.43 6.22
C THR A 69 -12.04 12.67 6.09
N GLY A 70 -12.61 13.86 6.31
CA GLY A 70 -11.81 15.08 6.29
C GLY A 70 -10.66 15.10 7.31
N THR A 71 -10.81 14.41 8.44
CA THR A 71 -9.73 14.29 9.45
C THR A 71 -8.60 13.41 8.95
N GLU A 72 -8.91 12.26 8.35
CA GLU A 72 -7.91 11.36 7.77
C GLU A 72 -7.14 12.05 6.63
N GLN A 73 -7.86 12.77 5.78
CA GLN A 73 -7.29 13.57 4.70
C GLN A 73 -6.27 14.59 5.22
N ARG A 74 -6.61 15.34 6.28
CA ARG A 74 -5.67 16.32 6.86
C ARG A 74 -4.47 15.69 7.54
N LEU A 75 -4.59 14.44 8.01
CA LEU A 75 -3.54 13.73 8.72
C LEU A 75 -2.49 13.14 7.77
N LEU A 76 -2.91 12.64 6.60
CA LEU A 76 -2.02 11.93 5.67
C LEU A 76 -0.77 12.72 5.23
N PRO A 77 -0.83 14.01 4.87
CA PRO A 77 0.37 14.77 4.47
C PRO A 77 1.43 14.88 5.58
N GLY A 78 1.00 14.85 6.85
CA GLY A 78 1.88 14.97 8.01
C GLY A 78 2.58 13.68 8.42
N LEU A 79 2.27 12.54 7.79
CA LEU A 79 2.86 11.26 8.15
C LEU A 79 4.35 11.20 7.79
N GLY A 80 5.18 10.80 8.75
CA GLY A 80 6.59 10.54 8.55
C GLY A 80 6.86 9.21 7.83
N THR A 81 8.12 8.98 7.46
CA THR A 81 8.56 7.68 6.94
C THR A 81 8.29 6.57 7.96
N GLY A 82 7.70 5.47 7.51
CA GLY A 82 7.28 4.37 8.37
C GLY A 82 5.98 4.63 9.15
N GLN A 83 5.33 5.78 8.98
CA GLN A 83 3.99 6.01 9.54
C GLN A 83 2.91 5.78 8.49
N GLY A 84 1.87 5.04 8.86
CA GLY A 84 0.72 4.78 8.01
C GLY A 84 -0.60 4.95 8.74
N LEU A 85 -1.62 5.41 8.03
CA LEU A 85 -3.00 5.35 8.46
C LEU A 85 -3.55 3.95 8.17
N TRP A 86 -3.85 3.20 9.22
CA TRP A 86 -4.49 1.89 9.13
C TRP A 86 -5.99 2.05 9.30
N ARG A 87 -6.75 1.70 8.28
CA ARG A 87 -8.21 1.61 8.33
C ARG A 87 -8.62 0.16 8.35
N ILE A 88 -9.27 -0.25 9.44
CA ILE A 88 -9.77 -1.60 9.63
C ILE A 88 -11.27 -1.47 9.84
N LYS A 89 -12.04 -1.83 8.79
CA LYS A 89 -13.47 -1.53 8.70
C LYS A 89 -13.74 -0.03 8.87
N ASP A 90 -14.41 0.35 9.93
CA ASP A 90 -14.83 1.71 10.29
C ASP A 90 -13.87 2.43 11.25
N ARG A 91 -12.81 1.74 11.69
CA ARG A 91 -11.84 2.28 12.65
C ARG A 91 -10.54 2.66 11.97
N SER A 92 -9.92 3.72 12.48
CA SER A 92 -8.72 4.30 11.91
C SER A 92 -7.66 4.51 12.98
N PHE A 93 -6.41 4.17 12.65
CA PHE A 93 -5.27 4.22 13.56
C PHE A 93 -4.06 4.82 12.84
N VAL A 94 -3.31 5.69 13.51
CA VAL A 94 -1.97 6.04 13.05
C VAL A 94 -1.00 5.02 13.64
N VAL A 95 -0.27 4.35 12.78
CA VAL A 95 0.64 3.27 13.16
C VAL A 95 2.04 3.62 12.72
N GLN A 96 3.00 3.51 13.64
CA GLN A 96 4.43 3.54 13.33
C GLN A 96 4.90 2.11 13.07
N HIS A 97 5.36 1.86 11.85
CA HIS A 97 6.09 0.65 11.50
C HIS A 97 7.53 0.77 11.97
N GLN A 98 7.99 -0.29 12.61
CA GLN A 98 9.37 -0.46 13.03
C GLN A 98 9.87 -1.72 12.34
N LEU A 99 11.00 -1.61 11.67
CA LEU A 99 11.66 -2.75 11.05
C LEU A 99 12.67 -3.30 12.04
N HIS A 100 12.67 -4.62 12.21
CA HIS A 100 13.79 -5.30 12.82
C HIS A 100 15.05 -5.08 11.94
N PRO A 101 16.26 -5.00 12.51
CA PRO A 101 17.48 -4.79 11.72
C PRO A 101 17.68 -5.80 10.57
N ALA A 102 17.26 -7.05 10.78
CA ALA A 102 17.29 -8.08 9.73
C ALA A 102 16.32 -7.79 8.56
N GLU A 103 15.15 -7.20 8.84
CA GLU A 103 14.20 -6.78 7.80
C GLU A 103 14.75 -5.58 7.04
N LEU A 104 15.31 -4.59 7.74
CA LEU A 104 15.95 -3.43 7.12
C LEU A 104 17.05 -3.87 6.14
N ALA A 105 17.92 -4.79 6.54
CA ALA A 105 18.99 -5.31 5.67
C ALA A 105 18.47 -6.11 4.45
N ALA A 106 17.24 -6.63 4.51
CA ALA A 106 16.62 -7.35 3.40
C ALA A 106 15.94 -6.39 2.40
N PHE A 107 15.40 -5.26 2.88
CA PHE A 107 14.63 -4.30 2.08
C PHE A 107 15.36 -3.00 1.74
N ASP A 108 16.56 -2.76 2.29
CA ASP A 108 17.35 -1.58 1.97
C ASP A 108 17.87 -1.62 0.52
N THR A 109 17.34 -0.73 -0.32
CA THR A 109 17.77 -0.56 -1.71
C THR A 109 18.75 0.60 -1.89
N THR A 110 19.14 1.29 -0.81
CA THR A 110 19.98 2.50 -0.84
C THR A 110 21.35 2.23 -1.45
N ALA A 111 21.90 1.03 -1.24
CA ALA A 111 23.20 0.63 -1.78
C ALA A 111 23.30 0.78 -3.32
N ARG A 112 22.20 0.55 -4.04
CA ARG A 112 22.19 0.76 -5.51
C ARG A 112 22.11 2.24 -5.91
N MET A 113 21.56 3.09 -5.05
CA MET A 113 21.47 4.53 -5.29
C MET A 113 22.80 5.24 -5.00
N THR A 114 23.53 4.80 -3.97
CA THR A 114 24.78 5.45 -3.53
C THR A 114 26.03 4.91 -4.25
N GLY A 115 25.90 3.85 -5.04
CA GLY A 115 27.01 3.20 -5.74
C GLY A 115 27.99 2.49 -4.80
N ILE A 116 27.68 2.40 -3.51
CA ILE A 116 28.47 1.65 -2.52
C ILE A 116 28.05 0.19 -2.64
N GLN A 117 28.86 -0.61 -3.32
CA GLN A 117 28.72 -2.07 -3.26
C GLN A 117 29.15 -2.51 -1.86
N ASP A 118 28.22 -3.10 -1.10
CA ASP A 118 28.56 -3.82 0.12
C ASP A 118 29.43 -5.03 -0.26
N HIS A 119 30.75 -4.84 -0.22
CA HIS A 119 31.74 -5.91 -0.39
C HIS A 119 31.75 -6.93 0.78
N ALA A 120 30.82 -6.82 1.74
CA ALA A 120 30.76 -7.63 2.95
C ALA A 120 29.81 -8.84 2.88
N ARG A 121 29.35 -9.26 1.69
CA ARG A 121 28.53 -10.48 1.53
C ARG A 121 29.22 -11.65 0.82
N ALA A 122 30.50 -11.52 0.48
CA ALA A 122 31.31 -12.61 -0.08
C ALA A 122 32.37 -13.09 0.92
N SER A 123 31.98 -13.37 2.16
CA SER A 123 32.75 -14.20 3.09
C SER A 123 31.92 -14.40 4.35
N VAL A 124 31.31 -15.58 4.47
CA VAL A 124 31.13 -16.39 5.69
C VAL A 124 30.08 -17.47 5.35
N ASN A 125 30.61 -18.69 5.17
CA ASN A 125 30.02 -20.04 5.10
C ASN A 125 28.77 -20.27 4.25
#